data_AF-A0A7T0FZ37-F1
#
_entry.id   AF-A0A7T0FZ37-F1
#
_cell.length_a   1.000
_cell.length_b   1.000
_cell.length_c   1.000
_cell.angle_alpha   90.00
_cell.angle_beta   90.00
_cell.angle_gamma   90.00
#
_symmetry.space_group_name_H-M   'P 1'
#
loop_
_entity.id
_entity.type
_entity.pdbx_description
1 polymer ?
#
loop_
_entity_poly.entity_id
_entity_poly.type
_entity_poly.pdbx_seq_one_letter_code
_entity_poly.pdbx_strand_id
1 'polypeptide(L)'
;MSDYEESLSSRLEIVEKRLNELEGNVDGPEGDGETPEEYFYCEQPDGDEPALDPGLDEGRVSLIRVNRSKWVNGTTLKYYFFDRESDGQSVFLSNGGSEWRPWTTTEAEMNVVRQAFDIWKQVGIGLEFKEVNSRHDADIRIGFQRGDGAWSYLGRGIQGKSPNARTMNFGWDLTRGPQEIDTAVHEIGHTLGFPHEHQNPHAGIIWNEEAVYRSLSRPPNRWSREKTFHNIIRKIQPDTVQGSNWDPDSIMHYPFGRGMIKEPVRFQNGLSPNPGLSDRDKTQVKFFYPPLEPQHPELKPFKPEFLSINPGEQKNFVIKPESTRNFNIGTFGESDSVMVLFENEGGDLEYRAGDDDSGMDYNAKIKFRLVKGREYVVRVRLYYSSSAGETALMLW
;
A
#
# COMPACT_ATOMS: atom_id res chain seq x y z
N MET A 1 -65.72 -30.89 16.80
CA MET A 1 -64.76 -29.82 16.44
C MET A 1 -65.56 -28.77 15.72
N SER A 2 -65.48 -27.51 16.15
CA SER A 2 -66.35 -26.46 15.62
C SER A 2 -65.83 -25.97 14.27
N ASP A 3 -66.70 -25.44 13.40
CA ASP A 3 -66.37 -24.88 12.07
C ASP A 3 -65.18 -23.90 12.08
N TYR A 4 -64.86 -23.34 13.26
CA TYR A 4 -63.71 -22.48 13.48
C TYR A 4 -62.36 -23.22 13.47
N GLU A 5 -62.29 -24.45 14.00
CA GLU A 5 -61.08 -25.28 14.03
C GLU A 5 -60.75 -25.82 12.63
N GLU A 6 -61.77 -26.15 11.84
CA GLU A 6 -61.62 -26.62 10.45
C GLU A 6 -61.12 -25.48 9.54
N SER A 7 -61.63 -24.26 9.73
CA SER A 7 -61.17 -23.05 9.03
C SER A 7 -59.71 -22.68 9.37
N LEU A 8 -59.30 -22.85 10.63
CA LEU A 8 -57.92 -22.63 11.06
C LEU A 8 -56.96 -23.67 10.48
N SER A 9 -57.37 -24.94 10.42
CA SER A 9 -56.56 -26.01 9.83
C SER A 9 -56.32 -25.78 8.33
N SER A 10 -57.36 -25.42 7.57
CA SER A 10 -57.19 -25.12 6.13
C SER A 10 -56.33 -23.87 5.89
N ARG A 11 -56.37 -22.87 6.78
CA ARG A 11 -55.51 -21.68 6.66
C ARG A 11 -54.05 -22.00 6.98
N LEU A 12 -53.78 -22.91 7.91
CA LEU A 12 -52.43 -23.39 8.22
C LEU A 12 -51.82 -24.17 7.06
N GLU A 13 -52.59 -25.07 6.42
CA GLU A 13 -52.13 -25.81 5.24
C GLU A 13 -51.78 -24.89 4.06
N ILE A 14 -52.55 -23.82 3.86
CA ILE A 14 -52.27 -22.82 2.80
C ILE A 14 -50.98 -22.04 3.11
N VAL A 15 -50.71 -21.76 4.39
CA VAL A 15 -49.48 -21.06 4.81
C VAL A 15 -48.26 -21.96 4.69
N GLU A 16 -48.35 -23.23 5.11
CA GLU A 16 -47.28 -24.22 4.91
C GLU A 16 -46.97 -24.44 3.43
N LYS A 17 -48.02 -24.53 2.59
CA LYS A 17 -47.81 -24.67 1.14
C LYS A 17 -47.08 -23.47 0.54
N ARG A 18 -47.41 -22.24 0.98
CA ARG A 18 -46.73 -21.01 0.54
C ARG A 18 -45.31 -20.89 1.08
N LEU A 19 -45.05 -21.38 2.30
CA LEU A 19 -43.69 -21.46 2.86
C LEU A 19 -42.83 -22.44 2.07
N ASN A 20 -43.35 -23.62 1.74
CA ASN A 20 -42.65 -24.61 0.91
C ASN A 20 -42.43 -24.10 -0.53
N GLU A 21 -43.37 -23.35 -1.10
CA GLU A 21 -43.21 -22.70 -2.43
C GLU A 21 -42.21 -21.53 -2.40
N LEU A 22 -42.04 -20.86 -1.26
CA LEU A 22 -41.01 -19.82 -1.07
C LEU A 22 -39.63 -20.44 -0.81
N GLU A 23 -39.54 -21.48 0.01
CA GLU A 23 -38.31 -22.23 0.26
C GLU A 23 -37.80 -22.93 -1.02
N GLY A 24 -38.70 -23.48 -1.84
CA GLY A 24 -38.37 -24.07 -3.14
C GLY A 24 -37.99 -23.07 -4.25
N ASN A 25 -38.16 -21.76 -4.03
CA ASN A 25 -37.76 -20.69 -4.97
C ASN A 25 -36.47 -19.96 -4.54
N VAL A 26 -35.82 -20.39 -3.45
CA VAL A 26 -34.49 -19.88 -3.05
C VAL A 26 -33.36 -20.64 -3.76
N ASP A 27 -33.64 -21.81 -4.34
CA ASP A 27 -32.69 -22.55 -5.14
C ASP A 27 -32.76 -22.10 -6.61
N GLY A 28 -31.94 -21.08 -6.93
CA GLY A 28 -31.47 -20.88 -8.30
C GLY A 28 -30.77 -22.14 -8.82
N PRO A 29 -30.58 -22.29 -10.14
CA PRO A 29 -30.16 -23.55 -10.73
C PRO A 29 -28.87 -24.02 -10.07
N GLU A 30 -28.89 -25.27 -9.58
CA GLU A 30 -27.73 -26.04 -9.13
C GLU A 30 -26.69 -26.05 -10.27
N GLY A 31 -25.81 -25.07 -10.23
CA GLY A 31 -24.52 -25.12 -10.89
C GLY A 31 -23.60 -25.94 -10.01
N ASP A 32 -23.10 -27.06 -10.57
CA ASP A 32 -21.78 -27.61 -10.33
C ASP A 32 -21.21 -27.46 -8.90
N GLY A 33 -21.17 -28.57 -8.16
CA GLY A 33 -20.57 -28.69 -6.82
C GLY A 33 -19.05 -28.46 -6.77
N GLU A 34 -18.61 -27.27 -7.15
CA GLU A 34 -17.34 -26.70 -6.76
C GLU A 34 -17.53 -26.00 -5.41
N THR A 35 -16.75 -26.41 -4.41
CA THR A 35 -16.56 -25.61 -3.20
C THR A 35 -16.18 -24.19 -3.62
N PRO A 36 -16.86 -23.13 -3.13
CA PRO A 36 -16.47 -21.76 -3.47
C PRO A 36 -14.99 -21.58 -3.19
N GLU A 37 -14.21 -21.13 -4.19
CA GLU A 37 -12.79 -20.86 -3.99
C GLU A 37 -12.62 -19.86 -2.84
N GLU A 38 -11.99 -20.32 -1.76
CA GLU A 38 -11.79 -19.53 -0.54
C GLU A 38 -10.48 -18.72 -0.64
N TYR A 39 -10.61 -17.47 -1.09
CA TYR A 39 -9.48 -16.55 -1.21
C TYR A 39 -9.26 -15.73 0.08
N PHE A 40 -7.98 -15.48 0.40
CA PHE A 40 -7.57 -14.50 1.42
C PHE A 40 -7.34 -13.14 0.77
N TYR A 41 -7.83 -12.08 1.39
CA TYR A 41 -7.71 -10.70 0.89
C TYR A 41 -6.95 -9.81 1.89
N CYS A 42 -6.19 -8.82 1.40
CA CYS A 42 -5.50 -7.86 2.28
C CYS A 42 -6.49 -6.90 2.91
N GLU A 43 -6.32 -6.69 4.21
CA GLU A 43 -7.00 -5.64 4.94
C GLU A 43 -6.08 -4.42 5.04
N GLN A 44 -6.00 -3.62 3.98
CA GLN A 44 -5.12 -2.46 3.98
C GLN A 44 -5.57 -1.48 5.10
N PRO A 45 -4.69 -1.11 6.04
CA PRO A 45 -5.04 -0.16 7.09
C PRO A 45 -5.26 1.23 6.50
N ASP A 46 -6.20 1.98 7.05
CA ASP A 46 -6.31 3.40 6.72
C ASP A 46 -5.04 4.13 7.17
N GLY A 47 -4.43 4.88 6.24
CA GLY A 47 -3.31 5.75 6.53
C GLY A 47 -3.77 7.06 7.17
N ASP A 48 -2.90 7.69 7.96
CA ASP A 48 -3.11 9.07 8.39
C ASP A 48 -2.83 9.99 7.18
N GLU A 49 -3.82 10.19 6.31
CA GLU A 49 -3.72 11.17 5.23
C GLU A 49 -3.97 12.58 5.79
N PRO A 50 -2.98 13.49 5.75
CA PRO A 50 -3.20 14.86 6.17
C PRO A 50 -4.28 15.50 5.28
N ALA A 51 -5.25 16.17 5.91
CA ALA A 51 -6.25 16.93 5.18
C ALA A 51 -5.55 17.98 4.31
N LEU A 52 -5.85 17.96 3.01
CA LEU A 52 -5.44 19.00 2.08
C LEU A 52 -6.45 20.15 2.14
N ASP A 53 -5.96 21.38 1.93
CA ASP A 53 -6.84 22.56 1.92
C ASP A 53 -7.93 22.38 0.83
N PRO A 54 -9.23 22.49 1.18
CA PRO A 54 -10.33 22.38 0.22
C PRO A 54 -10.29 23.39 -0.93
N GLY A 55 -9.53 24.49 -0.80
CA GLY A 55 -9.35 25.50 -1.84
C GLY A 55 -8.30 25.17 -2.89
N LEU A 56 -7.58 24.05 -2.77
CA LEU A 56 -6.58 23.62 -3.75
C LEU A 56 -7.23 23.14 -5.05
N ASP A 57 -6.55 23.43 -6.16
CA ASP A 57 -6.92 22.90 -7.49
C ASP A 57 -6.99 21.36 -7.49
N GLU A 58 -8.00 20.80 -8.15
CA GLU A 58 -8.25 19.36 -8.17
C GLU A 58 -7.09 18.57 -8.81
N GLY A 59 -6.46 19.11 -9.86
CA GLY A 59 -5.29 18.52 -10.50
C GLY A 59 -4.05 18.52 -9.59
N ARG A 60 -3.87 19.59 -8.79
CA ARG A 60 -2.82 19.65 -7.75
C ARG A 60 -3.06 18.61 -6.65
N VAL A 61 -4.28 18.51 -6.13
CA VAL A 61 -4.67 17.53 -5.09
C VAL A 61 -4.42 16.09 -5.56
N SER A 62 -4.84 15.80 -6.79
CA SER A 62 -4.59 14.52 -7.47
C SER A 62 -3.12 14.13 -7.42
N LEU A 63 -2.25 14.99 -7.94
CA LEU A 63 -0.81 14.71 -8.06
C LEU A 63 -0.14 14.54 -6.70
N ILE A 64 -0.55 15.31 -5.69
CA ILE A 64 -0.09 15.14 -4.31
C ILE A 64 -0.46 13.75 -3.80
N ARG A 65 -1.72 13.32 -3.96
CA ARG A 65 -2.19 12.01 -3.47
C ARG A 65 -1.44 10.84 -4.10
N VAL A 66 -1.15 10.91 -5.41
CA VAL A 66 -0.38 9.86 -6.12
C VAL A 66 1.03 9.71 -5.55
N ASN A 67 1.71 10.85 -5.36
CA ASN A 67 3.14 10.88 -5.13
C ASN A 67 3.51 10.87 -3.64
N ARG A 68 2.64 11.35 -2.75
CA ARG A 68 2.93 11.45 -1.31
C ARG A 68 3.17 10.12 -0.64
N SER A 69 2.48 9.07 -1.09
CA SER A 69 2.73 7.70 -0.60
C SER A 69 4.09 7.17 -1.07
N LYS A 70 4.65 7.68 -2.17
CA LYS A 70 5.90 7.17 -2.73
C LYS A 70 7.11 7.64 -1.94
N TRP A 71 8.07 6.76 -1.77
CA TRP A 71 9.37 7.08 -1.20
C TRP A 71 10.15 8.02 -2.11
N VAL A 72 11.14 8.70 -1.55
CA VAL A 72 12.19 9.31 -2.38
C VAL A 72 13.03 8.18 -2.94
N ASN A 73 13.24 8.15 -4.26
CA ASN A 73 13.99 7.10 -4.91
C ASN A 73 15.44 7.06 -4.39
N GLY A 74 15.98 5.84 -4.26
CA GLY A 74 17.27 5.60 -3.63
C GLY A 74 17.27 5.49 -2.11
N THR A 75 16.12 5.61 -1.46
CA THR A 75 16.01 5.39 -0.01
C THR A 75 16.34 3.93 0.31
N THR A 76 17.13 3.72 1.36
CA THR A 76 17.30 2.40 1.98
C THR A 76 16.18 2.20 2.99
N LEU A 77 15.21 1.36 2.64
CA LEU A 77 14.12 0.99 3.52
C LEU A 77 14.59 -0.12 4.46
N LYS A 78 14.66 0.20 5.75
CA LYS A 78 15.11 -0.74 6.77
C LYS A 78 13.93 -1.56 7.25
N TYR A 79 14.05 -2.88 7.31
CA TYR A 79 12.99 -3.76 7.78
C TYR A 79 13.45 -4.65 8.94
N TYR A 80 12.50 -5.00 9.81
CA TYR A 80 12.72 -5.85 10.97
C TYR A 80 11.53 -6.79 11.16
N PHE A 81 11.81 -8.05 11.49
CA PHE A 81 10.83 -9.02 11.92
C PHE A 81 10.72 -9.00 13.44
N PHE A 82 9.49 -8.94 13.99
CA PHE A 82 9.31 -9.11 15.43
C PHE A 82 9.83 -10.48 15.87
N ASP A 83 10.73 -10.50 16.85
CA ASP A 83 11.51 -11.67 17.24
C ASP A 83 11.47 -11.99 18.74
N ARG A 84 10.74 -11.20 19.55
CA ARG A 84 10.68 -11.39 21.01
C ARG A 84 9.38 -12.06 21.41
N GLU A 85 9.42 -12.88 22.46
CA GLU A 85 8.22 -13.50 23.05
C GLU A 85 7.19 -12.47 23.53
N SER A 86 7.66 -11.28 23.92
CA SER A 86 6.81 -10.15 24.31
C SER A 86 6.11 -9.46 23.14
N ASP A 87 6.48 -9.79 21.90
CA ASP A 87 5.89 -9.19 20.72
C ASP A 87 4.59 -9.91 20.37
N GLY A 88 3.49 -9.22 20.64
CA GLY A 88 2.16 -9.75 20.48
C GLY A 88 1.13 -8.82 21.09
N GLN A 89 -0.11 -9.25 21.05
CA GLN A 89 -1.20 -8.57 21.71
C GLN A 89 -2.23 -9.55 22.24
N SER A 90 -2.93 -9.18 23.30
CA SER A 90 -4.10 -9.90 23.77
C SER A 90 -5.31 -9.52 22.94
N VAL A 91 -5.94 -10.50 22.28
CA VAL A 91 -7.17 -10.33 21.52
C VAL A 91 -8.35 -10.79 22.36
N PHE A 92 -9.37 -9.95 22.47
CA PHE A 92 -10.60 -10.30 23.19
C PHE A 92 -11.51 -11.15 22.32
N LEU A 93 -11.92 -12.29 22.86
CA LEU A 93 -12.81 -13.25 22.21
C LEU A 93 -14.26 -12.91 22.52
N SER A 94 -15.17 -13.31 21.63
CA SER A 94 -16.61 -13.07 21.77
C SER A 94 -17.23 -13.70 23.03
N ASN A 95 -16.56 -14.69 23.63
CA ASN A 95 -16.95 -15.32 24.89
C ASN A 95 -16.48 -14.56 26.15
N GLY A 96 -15.89 -13.36 25.99
CA GLY A 96 -15.38 -12.55 27.10
C GLY A 96 -13.99 -12.95 27.60
N GLY A 97 -13.36 -13.95 26.99
CA GLY A 97 -11.96 -14.31 27.26
C GLY A 97 -10.97 -13.41 26.50
N SER A 98 -9.69 -13.52 26.83
CA SER A 98 -8.59 -12.94 26.06
C SER A 98 -7.57 -14.01 25.68
N GLU A 99 -7.03 -13.94 24.47
CA GLU A 99 -5.99 -14.84 23.99
C GLU A 99 -4.76 -14.04 23.58
N TRP A 100 -3.59 -14.43 24.06
CA TRP A 100 -2.33 -13.86 23.60
C TRP A 100 -2.02 -14.34 22.18
N ARG A 101 -1.81 -13.38 21.27
CA ARG A 101 -1.43 -13.65 19.88
C ARG A 101 -0.02 -13.12 19.63
N PRO A 102 0.99 -14.00 19.47
CA PRO A 102 2.35 -13.56 19.17
C PRO A 102 2.43 -13.00 17.75
N TRP A 103 3.43 -12.15 17.53
CA TRP A 103 3.76 -11.59 16.21
C TRP A 103 5.01 -12.23 15.60
N THR A 104 5.71 -13.07 16.35
CA THR A 104 6.89 -13.79 15.90
C THR A 104 6.53 -14.93 14.95
N THR A 105 7.52 -15.44 14.22
CA THR A 105 7.34 -16.51 13.24
C THR A 105 8.56 -17.42 13.11
N THR A 106 8.51 -18.36 12.16
CA THR A 106 9.61 -19.24 11.81
C THR A 106 10.59 -18.60 10.81
N GLU A 107 11.85 -19.04 10.84
CA GLU A 107 12.87 -18.63 9.86
C GLU A 107 12.45 -18.91 8.41
N ALA A 108 11.70 -19.99 8.18
CA ALA A 108 11.20 -20.35 6.86
C ALA A 108 10.24 -19.28 6.30
N GLU A 109 9.32 -18.78 7.11
CA GLU A 109 8.40 -17.71 6.70
C GLU A 109 9.11 -16.36 6.53
N MET A 110 10.08 -16.03 7.39
CA MET A 110 10.92 -14.83 7.20
C MET A 110 11.67 -14.89 5.87
N ASN A 111 12.16 -16.07 5.48
CA ASN A 111 12.84 -16.26 4.19
C ASN A 111 11.93 -16.06 2.98
N VAL A 112 10.62 -16.36 3.07
CA VAL A 112 9.67 -16.04 1.99
C VAL A 112 9.56 -14.53 1.81
N VAL A 113 9.47 -13.77 2.92
CA VAL A 113 9.39 -12.30 2.86
C VAL A 113 10.69 -11.69 2.35
N ARG A 114 11.85 -12.21 2.75
CA ARG A 114 13.16 -11.80 2.20
C ARG A 114 13.22 -12.01 0.68
N GLN A 115 12.80 -13.19 0.20
CA GLN A 115 12.74 -13.47 -1.24
C GLN A 115 11.77 -12.52 -1.98
N ALA A 116 10.66 -12.12 -1.35
CA ALA A 116 9.75 -11.16 -1.93
C ALA A 116 10.37 -9.74 -2.05
N PHE A 117 11.20 -9.31 -1.08
CA PHE A 117 12.01 -8.10 -1.24
C PHE A 117 13.01 -8.24 -2.39
N ASP A 118 13.65 -9.41 -2.54
CA ASP A 118 14.57 -9.69 -3.64
C ASP A 118 13.86 -9.62 -5.00
N ILE A 119 12.62 -10.11 -5.13
CA ILE A 119 11.82 -10.02 -6.36
C ILE A 119 11.65 -8.56 -6.79
N TRP A 120 11.24 -7.68 -5.86
CA TRP A 120 11.12 -6.25 -6.15
C TRP A 120 12.48 -5.64 -6.50
N LYS A 121 13.56 -6.06 -5.82
CA LYS A 121 14.89 -5.53 -6.11
C LYS A 121 15.43 -5.97 -7.47
N GLN A 122 15.18 -7.21 -7.87
CA GLN A 122 15.59 -7.78 -9.16
C GLN A 122 14.96 -7.09 -10.37
N VAL A 123 13.85 -6.36 -10.17
CA VAL A 123 13.30 -5.48 -11.20
C VAL A 123 14.33 -4.42 -11.64
N GLY A 124 15.27 -4.05 -10.76
CA GLY A 124 16.29 -3.04 -11.00
C GLY A 124 15.84 -1.65 -10.56
N ILE A 125 15.09 -1.57 -9.46
CA ILE A 125 14.63 -0.31 -8.89
C ILE A 125 15.73 0.38 -8.09
N GLY A 126 15.64 1.70 -7.97
CA GLY A 126 16.61 2.51 -7.24
C GLY A 126 16.52 2.39 -5.73
N LEU A 127 15.41 1.91 -5.15
CA LEU A 127 15.29 1.67 -3.70
C LEU A 127 16.17 0.52 -3.24
N GLU A 128 16.62 0.57 -1.99
CA GLU A 128 17.34 -0.51 -1.33
C GLU A 128 16.52 -1.05 -0.15
N PHE A 129 16.70 -2.33 0.17
CA PHE A 129 16.08 -2.97 1.34
C PHE A 129 17.18 -3.50 2.25
N LYS A 130 17.08 -3.23 3.55
CA LYS A 130 18.08 -3.66 4.52
C LYS A 130 17.42 -4.22 5.77
N GLU A 131 17.66 -5.50 6.04
CA GLU A 131 17.27 -6.08 7.32
C GLU A 131 18.12 -5.47 8.45
N VAL A 132 17.47 -5.12 9.55
CA VAL A 132 18.13 -4.61 10.75
C VAL A 132 17.71 -5.40 11.98
N ASN A 133 18.57 -5.40 13.00
CA ASN A 133 18.38 -6.19 14.22
C ASN A 133 17.57 -5.47 15.32
N SER A 134 17.00 -4.31 15.00
CA SER A 134 16.33 -3.45 15.98
C SER A 134 15.13 -2.77 15.34
N ARG A 135 13.96 -2.93 15.96
CA ARG A 135 12.71 -2.25 15.57
C ARG A 135 12.80 -0.72 15.59
N HIS A 136 13.75 -0.16 16.37
CA HIS A 136 13.95 1.29 16.46
C HIS A 136 14.71 1.84 15.25
N ASP A 137 15.42 0.98 14.53
CA ASP A 137 16.18 1.34 13.32
C ASP A 137 15.42 0.98 12.04
N ALA A 138 14.25 0.32 12.16
CA ALA A 138 13.47 -0.18 11.04
C ALA A 138 12.33 0.79 10.67
N ASP A 139 12.19 1.07 9.38
CA ASP A 139 11.02 1.73 8.81
C ASP A 139 9.84 0.75 8.77
N ILE A 140 10.09 -0.47 8.30
CA ILE A 140 9.12 -1.55 8.10
C ILE A 140 9.25 -2.57 9.25
N ARG A 141 8.15 -2.82 9.97
CA ARG A 141 8.11 -3.74 11.10
C ARG A 141 7.08 -4.83 10.86
N ILE A 142 7.56 -6.04 10.63
CA ILE A 142 6.79 -7.14 10.05
C ILE A 142 6.41 -8.12 11.16
N GLY A 143 5.11 -8.33 11.35
CA GLY A 143 4.58 -9.35 12.25
C GLY A 143 3.85 -10.47 11.52
N PHE A 144 3.54 -11.54 12.25
CA PHE A 144 2.90 -12.75 11.71
C PHE A 144 1.71 -13.18 12.58
N GLN A 145 0.91 -12.22 13.02
CA GLN A 145 -0.23 -12.50 13.87
C GLN A 145 -1.26 -13.33 13.11
N ARG A 146 -1.40 -14.60 13.48
CA ARG A 146 -2.35 -15.51 12.82
C ARG A 146 -3.79 -15.02 12.96
N GLY A 147 -4.54 -15.10 11.86
CA GLY A 147 -5.93 -14.68 11.78
C GLY A 147 -6.14 -13.16 11.65
N ASP A 148 -5.07 -12.37 11.57
CA ASP A 148 -5.13 -10.90 11.45
C ASP A 148 -5.01 -10.41 10.00
N GLY A 149 -5.28 -11.30 9.02
CA GLY A 149 -5.10 -11.01 7.60
C GLY A 149 -3.65 -10.77 7.18
N ALA A 150 -3.42 -10.61 5.88
CA ALA A 150 -2.20 -9.99 5.37
C ALA A 150 -2.46 -8.51 5.16
N TRP A 151 -1.52 -7.65 5.50
CA TRP A 151 -1.64 -6.22 5.28
C TRP A 151 -0.33 -5.46 5.37
N SER A 152 -0.27 -4.31 4.72
CA SER A 152 0.78 -3.31 4.89
C SER A 152 0.20 -1.91 4.74
N TYR A 153 0.76 -0.95 5.47
CA TYR A 153 0.48 0.46 5.21
C TYR A 153 1.01 0.87 3.83
N LEU A 154 0.36 1.88 3.25
CA LEU A 154 0.71 2.39 1.95
C LEU A 154 1.94 3.32 2.03
N GLY A 155 3.10 2.81 1.59
CA GLY A 155 4.29 3.62 1.35
C GLY A 155 4.77 4.40 2.57
N ARG A 156 4.97 5.71 2.39
CA ARG A 156 5.35 6.65 3.45
C ARG A 156 4.30 6.82 4.56
N GLY A 157 3.11 6.22 4.43
CA GLY A 157 2.09 6.18 5.50
C GLY A 157 2.55 5.45 6.78
N ILE A 158 3.70 4.77 6.74
CA ILE A 158 4.36 4.19 7.93
C ILE A 158 5.08 5.22 8.81
N GLN A 159 5.30 6.44 8.31
CA GLN A 159 6.02 7.48 9.05
C GLN A 159 5.25 7.88 10.32
N GLY A 160 5.98 8.06 11.43
CA GLY A 160 5.40 8.45 12.73
C GLY A 160 4.76 7.29 13.53
N LYS A 161 4.64 6.09 12.96
CA LYS A 161 4.14 4.92 13.70
C LYS A 161 5.16 4.48 14.76
N SER A 162 4.65 3.99 15.89
CA SER A 162 5.48 3.55 17.01
C SER A 162 6.43 2.41 16.60
N PRO A 163 7.68 2.37 17.10
CA PRO A 163 8.58 1.22 16.93
C PRO A 163 8.00 -0.10 17.46
N ASN A 164 7.01 -0.06 18.36
CA ASN A 164 6.33 -1.24 18.89
C ASN A 164 5.06 -1.62 18.12
N ALA A 165 4.73 -0.92 17.03
CA ALA A 165 3.59 -1.24 16.17
C ALA A 165 4.07 -1.93 14.89
N ARG A 166 3.35 -2.97 14.46
CA ARG A 166 3.48 -3.56 13.13
C ARG A 166 3.14 -2.53 12.06
N THR A 167 3.89 -2.54 10.97
CA THR A 167 3.56 -1.81 9.74
C THR A 167 3.19 -2.74 8.59
N MET A 168 3.45 -4.03 8.77
CA MET A 168 3.06 -5.09 7.87
C MET A 168 2.73 -6.33 8.70
N ASN A 169 1.78 -7.14 8.26
CA ASN A 169 1.43 -8.40 8.87
C ASN A 169 1.19 -9.50 7.82
N PHE A 170 1.51 -10.73 8.19
CA PHE A 170 1.07 -11.94 7.48
C PHE A 170 0.26 -12.86 8.40
N GLY A 171 -1.02 -13.01 8.08
CA GLY A 171 -2.01 -13.64 8.96
C GLY A 171 -2.10 -15.15 8.87
N TRP A 172 -1.33 -15.78 7.98
CA TRP A 172 -1.35 -17.22 7.72
C TRP A 172 0.03 -17.71 7.29
N ASP A 173 0.20 -19.03 7.29
CA ASP A 173 1.48 -19.67 7.00
C ASP A 173 1.90 -19.42 5.54
N LEU A 174 3.02 -18.71 5.35
CA LEU A 174 3.58 -18.38 4.03
C LEU A 174 4.36 -19.55 3.40
N THR A 175 4.42 -20.72 4.05
CA THR A 175 5.12 -21.91 3.55
C THR A 175 4.18 -23.01 3.06
N ARG A 176 2.86 -22.75 3.04
CA ARG A 176 1.83 -23.71 2.61
C ARG A 176 1.94 -24.12 1.14
N GLY A 177 2.55 -23.29 0.31
CA GLY A 177 2.76 -23.58 -1.11
C GLY A 177 3.56 -22.49 -1.82
N PRO A 178 4.04 -22.75 -3.05
CA PRO A 178 4.87 -21.80 -3.80
C PRO A 178 4.16 -20.49 -4.13
N GLN A 179 2.83 -20.48 -4.20
CA GLN A 179 2.01 -19.30 -4.48
C GLN A 179 1.99 -18.27 -3.33
N GLU A 180 2.36 -18.66 -2.11
CA GLU A 180 2.32 -17.77 -0.95
C GLU A 180 3.29 -16.60 -1.05
N ILE A 181 4.33 -16.74 -1.88
CA ILE A 181 5.27 -15.65 -2.16
C ILE A 181 4.56 -14.42 -2.75
N ASP A 182 3.51 -14.62 -3.53
CA ASP A 182 2.76 -13.52 -4.16
C ASP A 182 2.05 -12.65 -3.12
N THR A 183 1.61 -13.23 -2.00
CA THR A 183 1.12 -12.46 -0.84
C THR A 183 2.20 -11.54 -0.31
N ALA A 184 3.43 -12.05 -0.11
CA ALA A 184 4.53 -11.23 0.38
C ALA A 184 4.95 -10.15 -0.63
N VAL A 185 4.97 -10.46 -1.93
CA VAL A 185 5.26 -9.49 -2.99
C VAL A 185 4.18 -8.39 -3.01
N HIS A 186 2.91 -8.75 -2.85
CA HIS A 186 1.77 -7.82 -2.77
C HIS A 186 1.90 -6.84 -1.59
N GLU A 187 2.14 -7.35 -0.37
CA GLU A 187 2.26 -6.49 0.82
C GLU A 187 3.49 -5.58 0.75
N ILE A 188 4.57 -6.04 0.11
CA ILE A 188 5.73 -5.17 -0.18
C ILE A 188 5.35 -4.14 -1.26
N GLY A 189 4.51 -4.45 -2.23
CA GLY A 189 3.95 -3.49 -3.19
C GLY A 189 3.21 -2.33 -2.50
N HIS A 190 2.40 -2.62 -1.49
CA HIS A 190 1.81 -1.57 -0.62
C HIS A 190 2.88 -0.75 0.08
N THR A 191 3.92 -1.39 0.61
CA THR A 191 5.06 -0.71 1.25
C THR A 191 5.83 0.19 0.27
N LEU A 192 5.78 -0.11 -1.02
CA LEU A 192 6.32 0.75 -2.08
C LEU A 192 5.36 1.87 -2.51
N GLY A 193 4.16 1.91 -1.94
CA GLY A 193 3.15 2.94 -2.16
C GLY A 193 2.17 2.62 -3.29
N PHE A 194 2.06 1.36 -3.73
CA PHE A 194 1.06 0.95 -4.72
C PHE A 194 -0.25 0.52 -4.04
N PRO A 195 -1.38 1.15 -4.37
CA PRO A 195 -2.68 0.72 -3.88
C PRO A 195 -3.17 -0.51 -4.65
N HIS A 196 -4.35 -1.03 -4.28
CA HIS A 196 -4.99 -2.11 -5.01
C HIS A 196 -5.40 -1.72 -6.44
N GLU A 197 -5.12 -2.61 -7.40
CA GLU A 197 -5.40 -2.38 -8.82
C GLU A 197 -6.90 -2.49 -9.14
N HIS A 198 -7.68 -3.26 -8.39
CA HIS A 198 -9.14 -3.33 -8.57
C HIS A 198 -9.87 -2.05 -8.16
N GLN A 199 -9.22 -1.20 -7.36
CA GLN A 199 -9.75 0.12 -6.99
C GLN A 199 -9.37 1.19 -8.01
N ASN A 200 -8.63 0.83 -9.06
CA ASN A 200 -8.29 1.72 -10.16
C ASN A 200 -9.60 2.23 -10.81
N PRO A 201 -9.82 3.55 -10.86
CA PRO A 201 -11.03 4.14 -11.44
C PRO A 201 -11.21 3.80 -12.93
N HIS A 202 -10.11 3.50 -13.64
CA HIS A 202 -10.10 3.08 -15.03
C HIS A 202 -10.25 1.56 -15.23
N ALA A 203 -10.45 0.78 -14.16
CA ALA A 203 -10.69 -0.66 -14.27
C ALA A 203 -11.98 -1.03 -15.00
N GLY A 204 -12.94 -0.09 -15.08
CA GLY A 204 -14.26 -0.38 -15.64
C GLY A 204 -15.02 -1.44 -14.83
N ILE A 205 -14.52 -1.81 -13.65
CA ILE A 205 -15.17 -2.80 -12.79
C ILE A 205 -16.49 -2.21 -12.28
N ILE A 206 -17.56 -2.96 -12.53
CA ILE A 206 -18.86 -2.80 -11.89
C ILE A 206 -19.08 -4.03 -11.03
N TRP A 207 -19.14 -3.82 -9.72
CA TRP A 207 -19.29 -4.90 -8.75
C TRP A 207 -20.73 -5.42 -8.70
N ASN A 208 -20.87 -6.72 -8.45
CA ASN A 208 -22.04 -7.28 -7.80
C ASN A 208 -21.84 -7.19 -6.29
N GLU A 209 -22.03 -6.00 -5.72
CA GLU A 209 -21.68 -5.69 -4.33
C GLU A 209 -22.28 -6.69 -3.33
N GLU A 210 -23.53 -7.11 -3.51
CA GLU A 210 -24.17 -8.11 -2.64
C GLU A 210 -23.51 -9.49 -2.72
N ALA A 211 -22.99 -9.90 -3.87
CA ALA A 211 -22.21 -11.13 -3.99
C ALA A 211 -20.86 -10.98 -3.30
N VAL A 212 -20.18 -9.83 -3.47
CA VAL A 212 -18.92 -9.53 -2.81
C VAL A 212 -19.07 -9.51 -1.29
N TYR A 213 -20.05 -8.79 -0.76
CA TYR A 213 -20.34 -8.75 0.68
C TYR A 213 -20.66 -10.14 1.25
N ARG A 214 -21.50 -10.91 0.55
CA ARG A 214 -21.84 -12.28 0.97
C ARG A 214 -20.61 -13.17 1.02
N SER A 215 -19.76 -13.10 -0.01
CA SER A 215 -18.55 -13.92 -0.07
C SER A 215 -17.56 -13.53 1.01
N LEU A 216 -17.27 -12.24 1.18
CA LEU A 216 -16.22 -11.79 2.13
C LEU A 216 -16.66 -11.77 3.58
N SER A 217 -17.97 -11.86 3.86
CA SER A 217 -18.48 -12.09 5.22
C SER A 217 -18.24 -13.52 5.73
N ARG A 218 -17.87 -14.47 4.85
CA ARG A 218 -17.57 -15.86 5.19
C ARG A 218 -16.07 -16.05 5.47
N PRO A 219 -15.68 -17.17 6.10
CA PRO A 219 -14.28 -17.58 6.13
C PRO A 219 -13.65 -17.59 4.73
N PRO A 220 -12.34 -17.32 4.61
CA PRO A 220 -11.41 -17.04 5.70
C PRO A 220 -11.46 -15.58 6.20
N ASN A 221 -12.07 -14.65 5.46
CA ASN A 221 -11.98 -13.21 5.71
C ASN A 221 -12.88 -12.71 6.86
N ARG A 222 -14.15 -13.12 6.88
CA ARG A 222 -15.15 -12.73 7.89
C ARG A 222 -15.29 -11.20 8.05
N TRP A 223 -15.23 -10.47 6.94
CA TRP A 223 -15.27 -9.01 6.94
C TRP A 223 -16.69 -8.46 7.13
N SER A 224 -16.77 -7.30 7.79
CA SER A 224 -17.99 -6.49 7.80
C SER A 224 -18.21 -5.86 6.43
N ARG A 225 -19.45 -5.44 6.14
CA ARG A 225 -19.76 -4.69 4.91
C ARG A 225 -18.91 -3.43 4.77
N GLU A 226 -18.69 -2.71 5.86
CA GLU A 226 -17.83 -1.52 5.88
C GLU A 226 -16.40 -1.88 5.47
N LYS A 227 -15.79 -2.87 6.11
CA LYS A 227 -14.44 -3.33 5.77
C LYS A 227 -14.33 -3.79 4.31
N THR A 228 -15.33 -4.54 3.81
CA THR A 228 -15.39 -4.94 2.41
C THR A 228 -15.55 -3.74 1.47
N PHE A 229 -16.35 -2.75 1.84
CA PHE A 229 -16.50 -1.54 1.05
C PHE A 229 -15.16 -0.81 0.94
N HIS A 230 -14.47 -0.61 2.06
CA HIS A 230 -13.18 0.08 2.10
C HIS A 230 -12.06 -0.66 1.35
N ASN A 231 -12.00 -1.99 1.42
CA ASN A 231 -10.90 -2.73 0.78
C ASN A 231 -11.19 -3.14 -0.66
N ILE A 232 -12.46 -3.33 -1.05
CA ILE A 232 -12.82 -3.90 -2.36
C ILE A 232 -13.66 -2.94 -3.20
N ILE A 233 -14.77 -2.45 -2.66
CA ILE A 233 -15.78 -1.77 -3.48
C ILE A 233 -15.41 -0.32 -3.79
N ARG A 234 -14.84 0.41 -2.82
CA ARG A 234 -14.49 1.82 -3.00
C ARG A 234 -13.47 1.93 -4.14
N LYS A 235 -13.72 2.87 -5.06
CA LYS A 235 -12.74 3.27 -6.05
C LYS A 235 -11.87 4.35 -5.43
N ILE A 236 -10.57 4.31 -5.71
CA ILE A 236 -9.70 5.43 -5.42
C ILE A 236 -10.05 6.52 -6.45
N GLN A 237 -9.97 7.80 -6.05
CA GLN A 237 -10.47 8.88 -6.88
C GLN A 237 -9.86 8.85 -8.30
N PRO A 238 -10.69 9.07 -9.35
CA PRO A 238 -10.29 9.10 -10.77
C PRO A 238 -8.94 9.75 -11.03
N ASP A 239 -8.71 10.85 -10.32
CA ASP A 239 -7.59 11.72 -10.60
C ASP A 239 -6.28 11.21 -9.98
N THR A 240 -6.28 10.22 -9.09
CA THR A 240 -5.03 9.66 -8.51
C THR A 240 -4.33 8.64 -9.42
N VAL A 241 -4.82 8.44 -10.64
CA VAL A 241 -4.30 7.42 -11.55
C VAL A 241 -4.06 8.04 -12.93
N GLN A 242 -2.92 8.73 -13.08
CA GLN A 242 -2.54 9.21 -14.41
C GLN A 242 -2.40 8.03 -15.39
N GLY A 243 -3.28 7.99 -16.39
CA GLY A 243 -3.09 7.26 -17.65
C GLY A 243 -3.04 5.73 -17.55
N SER A 244 -3.52 5.13 -16.46
CA SER A 244 -3.35 3.70 -16.26
C SER A 244 -4.50 2.87 -16.83
N ASN A 245 -4.32 2.30 -18.03
CA ASN A 245 -5.12 1.15 -18.47
C ASN A 245 -4.99 0.05 -17.41
N TRP A 246 -6.11 -0.32 -16.79
CA TRP A 246 -6.17 -1.36 -15.78
C TRP A 246 -5.48 -2.67 -16.19
N ASP A 247 -4.78 -3.27 -15.24
CA ASP A 247 -4.09 -4.55 -15.40
C ASP A 247 -4.72 -5.67 -14.56
N PRO A 248 -5.47 -6.60 -15.18
CA PRO A 248 -6.06 -7.72 -14.47
C PRO A 248 -5.03 -8.72 -13.93
N ASP A 249 -3.78 -8.68 -14.41
CA ASP A 249 -2.69 -9.56 -13.99
C ASP A 249 -1.71 -8.89 -13.02
N SER A 250 -1.99 -7.67 -12.56
CA SER A 250 -1.14 -6.98 -11.59
C SER A 250 -1.06 -7.78 -10.29
N ILE A 251 0.13 -7.84 -9.68
CA ILE A 251 0.30 -8.38 -8.34
C ILE A 251 -0.57 -7.66 -7.31
N MET A 252 -0.94 -6.40 -7.57
CA MET A 252 -1.79 -5.58 -6.71
C MET A 252 -3.29 -5.86 -6.91
N HIS A 253 -3.66 -6.84 -7.73
CA HIS A 253 -5.03 -7.24 -7.98
C HIS A 253 -5.38 -8.50 -7.19
N TYR A 254 -6.59 -8.57 -6.61
CA TYR A 254 -7.09 -9.83 -6.05
C TYR A 254 -7.70 -10.75 -7.09
N PRO A 255 -7.67 -12.08 -6.85
CA PRO A 255 -8.62 -12.95 -7.49
C PRO A 255 -10.04 -12.64 -6.99
N PHE A 256 -11.01 -12.69 -7.89
CA PHE A 256 -12.43 -12.54 -7.58
C PHE A 256 -13.21 -13.69 -8.21
N GLY A 257 -14.02 -14.37 -7.40
CA GLY A 257 -14.80 -15.53 -7.84
C GLY A 257 -15.95 -15.17 -8.78
N ARG A 258 -16.51 -16.21 -9.40
CA ARG A 258 -17.68 -16.12 -10.29
C ARG A 258 -18.82 -15.31 -9.68
N GLY A 259 -19.41 -14.42 -10.48
CA GLY A 259 -20.59 -13.62 -10.11
C GLY A 259 -20.31 -12.41 -9.21
N MET A 260 -19.05 -12.17 -8.79
CA MET A 260 -18.66 -10.97 -8.04
C MET A 260 -18.52 -9.73 -8.92
N ILE A 261 -18.14 -9.91 -10.19
CA ILE A 261 -17.93 -8.83 -11.17
C ILE A 261 -19.09 -8.88 -12.17
N LYS A 262 -19.80 -7.75 -12.37
CA LYS A 262 -20.83 -7.61 -13.42
C LYS A 262 -20.21 -7.16 -14.73
N GLU A 263 -19.29 -6.21 -14.68
CA GLU A 263 -18.55 -5.73 -15.84
C GLU A 263 -17.07 -5.58 -15.49
N PRO A 264 -16.16 -5.83 -16.46
CA PRO A 264 -16.47 -6.25 -17.84
C PRO A 264 -16.88 -7.74 -17.93
N VAL A 265 -17.77 -8.05 -18.90
CA VAL A 265 -18.44 -9.37 -19.04
C VAL A 265 -17.46 -10.55 -19.02
N ARG A 266 -16.26 -10.38 -19.59
CA ARG A 266 -15.23 -11.42 -19.64
C ARG A 266 -14.80 -11.94 -18.26
N PHE A 267 -15.02 -11.18 -17.18
CA PHE A 267 -14.68 -11.56 -15.80
C PHE A 267 -15.89 -11.95 -14.94
N GLN A 268 -17.08 -12.10 -15.54
CA GLN A 268 -18.25 -12.60 -14.80
C GLN A 268 -18.06 -14.04 -14.29
N ASN A 269 -17.24 -14.83 -14.98
CA ASN A 269 -16.90 -16.20 -14.57
C ASN A 269 -15.76 -16.27 -13.56
N GLY A 270 -15.21 -15.13 -13.15
CA GLY A 270 -14.07 -15.03 -12.26
C GLY A 270 -12.90 -14.28 -12.90
N LEU A 271 -12.02 -13.79 -12.05
CA LEU A 271 -10.78 -13.13 -12.38
C LEU A 271 -9.71 -13.70 -11.46
N SER A 272 -8.63 -14.23 -12.03
CA SER A 272 -7.49 -14.74 -11.26
C SER A 272 -6.22 -14.21 -11.92
N PRO A 273 -5.49 -13.29 -11.27
CA PRO A 273 -4.24 -12.76 -11.81
C PRO A 273 -3.22 -13.86 -12.03
N ASN A 274 -2.40 -13.72 -13.07
CA ASN A 274 -1.23 -14.57 -13.25
C ASN A 274 -0.23 -14.39 -12.08
N PRO A 275 0.45 -15.45 -11.62
CA PRO A 275 1.43 -15.36 -10.54
C PRO A 275 2.60 -14.41 -10.83
N GLY A 276 3.10 -13.75 -9.78
CA GLY A 276 4.25 -12.84 -9.82
C GLY A 276 3.96 -11.44 -10.40
N LEU A 277 5.03 -10.66 -10.58
CA LEU A 277 4.93 -9.29 -11.09
C LEU A 277 4.59 -9.25 -12.59
N SER A 278 3.54 -8.51 -12.94
CA SER A 278 3.21 -8.20 -14.33
C SER A 278 4.26 -7.28 -14.96
N ASP A 279 4.28 -7.18 -16.29
CA ASP A 279 5.16 -6.22 -16.97
C ASP A 279 4.77 -4.77 -16.69
N ARG A 280 3.48 -4.54 -16.36
CA ARG A 280 3.00 -3.23 -15.92
C ARG A 280 3.50 -2.89 -14.53
N ASP A 281 3.44 -3.83 -13.59
CA ASP A 281 3.98 -3.64 -12.24
C ASP A 281 5.45 -3.22 -12.31
N LYS A 282 6.25 -3.96 -13.11
CA LYS A 282 7.68 -3.67 -13.34
C LYS A 282 7.90 -2.29 -13.96
N THR A 283 7.07 -1.90 -14.92
CA THR A 283 7.17 -0.59 -15.59
C THR A 283 6.81 0.55 -14.64
N GLN A 284 5.71 0.39 -13.88
CA GLN A 284 5.21 1.40 -12.97
C GLN A 284 6.15 1.60 -11.78
N VAL A 285 6.69 0.53 -11.20
CA VAL A 285 7.67 0.64 -10.11
C VAL A 285 8.97 1.31 -10.59
N LYS A 286 9.42 1.04 -11.82
CA LYS A 286 10.58 1.72 -12.42
C LYS A 286 10.32 3.19 -12.73
N PHE A 287 9.09 3.55 -13.07
CA PHE A 287 8.73 4.96 -13.26
C PHE A 287 8.91 5.74 -11.96
N PHE A 288 8.42 5.20 -10.83
CA PHE A 288 8.57 5.88 -9.54
C PHE A 288 9.96 5.70 -8.91
N TYR A 289 10.64 4.58 -9.16
CA TYR A 289 11.91 4.23 -8.54
C TYR A 289 12.91 3.75 -9.60
N PRO A 290 13.31 4.61 -10.55
CA PRO A 290 14.25 4.21 -11.60
C PRO A 290 15.61 3.82 -11.01
N PRO A 291 16.44 3.04 -11.74
CA PRO A 291 17.84 2.84 -11.36
C PRO A 291 18.53 4.18 -11.06
N LEU A 292 19.37 4.21 -10.03
CA LEU A 292 20.12 5.41 -9.69
C LEU A 292 21.33 5.58 -10.61
N GLU A 293 21.54 6.82 -11.07
CA GLU A 293 22.78 7.21 -11.72
C GLU A 293 23.96 7.13 -10.73
N PRO A 294 25.14 6.65 -11.15
CA PRO A 294 26.29 6.49 -10.27
C PRO A 294 26.91 7.83 -9.84
N GLN A 295 26.60 8.92 -10.55
CA GLN A 295 27.13 10.24 -10.26
C GLN A 295 26.00 11.27 -10.29
N HIS A 296 26.10 12.26 -9.41
CA HIS A 296 25.15 13.35 -9.29
C HIS A 296 25.89 14.68 -9.32
N PRO A 297 25.27 15.74 -9.87
CA PRO A 297 25.84 17.08 -9.83
C PRO A 297 26.06 17.55 -8.39
N GLU A 298 27.10 18.35 -8.19
CA GLU A 298 27.39 18.94 -6.88
C GLU A 298 26.50 20.18 -6.66
N LEU A 299 25.78 20.22 -5.53
CA LEU A 299 25.07 21.41 -5.09
C LEU A 299 26.01 22.33 -4.32
N LYS A 300 26.43 23.42 -4.97
CA LYS A 300 27.37 24.39 -4.39
C LYS A 300 26.66 25.41 -3.51
N PRO A 301 27.26 25.85 -2.38
CA PRO A 301 26.68 26.90 -1.55
C PRO A 301 26.43 28.19 -2.34
N PHE A 302 25.29 28.83 -2.08
CA PHE A 302 24.84 30.09 -2.69
C PHE A 302 24.71 30.08 -4.21
N LYS A 303 24.60 28.89 -4.82
CA LYS A 303 24.33 28.73 -6.25
C LYS A 303 23.00 27.97 -6.42
N PRO A 304 21.95 28.60 -6.96
CA PRO A 304 20.71 27.89 -7.24
C PRO A 304 20.90 26.91 -8.40
N GLU A 305 20.32 25.72 -8.25
CA GLU A 305 20.26 24.69 -9.28
C GLU A 305 18.79 24.48 -9.66
N PHE A 306 18.45 24.74 -10.93
CA PHE A 306 17.11 24.47 -11.44
C PHE A 306 16.86 22.96 -11.49
N LEU A 307 15.69 22.54 -11.03
CA LEU A 307 15.31 21.13 -11.05
C LEU A 307 15.01 20.69 -12.48
N SER A 308 14.12 21.41 -13.17
CA SER A 308 13.71 21.10 -14.56
C SER A 308 13.24 19.64 -14.71
N ILE A 309 12.38 19.20 -13.79
CA ILE A 309 11.79 17.86 -13.72
C ILE A 309 10.26 17.97 -13.71
N ASN A 310 9.58 16.92 -14.15
CA ASN A 310 8.12 16.81 -14.13
C ASN A 310 7.60 16.30 -12.77
N PRO A 311 6.30 16.45 -12.47
CA PRO A 311 5.66 15.75 -11.36
C PRO A 311 5.94 14.24 -11.38
N GLY A 312 6.30 13.68 -10.23
CA GLY A 312 6.71 12.28 -10.05
C GLY A 312 8.20 12.02 -10.27
N GLU A 313 8.90 12.88 -11.00
CA GLU A 313 10.35 12.78 -11.21
C GLU A 313 11.15 13.30 -10.02
N GLN A 314 12.44 12.97 -10.02
CA GLN A 314 13.36 13.30 -8.94
C GLN A 314 14.70 13.79 -9.49
N LYS A 315 15.34 14.70 -8.75
CA LYS A 315 16.73 15.10 -8.99
C LYS A 315 17.56 14.94 -7.72
N ASN A 316 18.79 14.47 -7.91
CA ASN A 316 19.74 14.21 -6.83
C ASN A 316 20.93 15.15 -6.96
N PHE A 317 21.46 15.59 -5.82
CA PHE A 317 22.69 16.37 -5.77
C PHE A 317 23.59 15.88 -4.65
N VAL A 318 24.89 15.91 -4.90
CA VAL A 318 25.91 15.65 -3.87
C VAL A 318 26.29 16.96 -3.20
N ILE A 319 26.47 16.93 -1.89
CA ILE A 319 26.96 18.08 -1.10
C ILE A 319 28.26 17.67 -0.41
N LYS A 320 29.32 18.43 -0.68
CA LYS A 320 30.65 18.29 -0.07
C LYS A 320 30.97 19.56 0.73
N PRO A 321 30.60 19.63 2.02
CA PRO A 321 30.78 20.84 2.81
C PRO A 321 32.27 21.18 2.99
N GLU A 322 32.65 22.41 2.66
CA GLU A 322 34.01 22.93 2.88
C GLU A 322 34.26 23.36 4.34
N SER A 323 33.19 23.50 5.13
CA SER A 323 33.21 23.91 6.54
C SER A 323 32.11 23.21 7.35
N THR A 324 32.38 22.90 8.63
CA THR A 324 31.39 22.33 9.53
C THR A 324 30.50 23.42 10.12
N ARG A 325 29.25 23.54 9.66
CA ARG A 325 28.28 24.51 10.19
C ARG A 325 26.84 24.07 9.89
N ASN A 326 25.88 24.83 10.42
CA ASN A 326 24.50 24.70 9.98
C ASN A 326 24.37 25.31 8.59
N PHE A 327 23.73 24.57 7.68
CA PHE A 327 23.30 25.03 6.38
C PHE A 327 21.79 24.93 6.29
N ASN A 328 21.21 25.77 5.44
CA ASN A 328 19.86 25.59 4.96
C ASN A 328 19.94 24.98 3.56
N ILE A 329 19.07 24.02 3.30
CA ILE A 329 18.81 23.48 1.98
C ILE A 329 17.34 23.75 1.73
N GLY A 330 16.98 24.37 0.61
CA GLY A 330 15.60 24.77 0.36
C GLY A 330 15.25 24.79 -1.11
N THR A 331 14.00 24.43 -1.40
CA THR A 331 13.39 24.64 -2.71
C THR A 331 12.84 26.06 -2.84
N PHE A 332 12.68 26.51 -4.08
CA PHE A 332 12.11 27.80 -4.46
C PHE A 332 11.21 27.59 -5.68
N GLY A 333 10.13 28.35 -5.75
CA GLY A 333 9.14 28.29 -6.82
C GLY A 333 7.76 27.94 -6.29
N GLU A 334 6.78 27.87 -7.19
CA GLU A 334 5.44 27.38 -6.91
C GLU A 334 5.37 25.88 -7.22
N SER A 335 5.66 25.07 -6.21
CA SER A 335 5.72 23.62 -6.33
C SER A 335 5.43 22.93 -5.01
N ASP A 336 4.97 21.68 -5.10
CA ASP A 336 4.97 20.73 -4.01
C ASP A 336 6.11 19.72 -4.24
N SER A 337 6.93 19.50 -3.22
CA SER A 337 8.12 18.68 -3.23
C SER A 337 8.33 17.97 -1.90
N VAL A 338 8.89 16.76 -1.99
CA VAL A 338 9.55 16.16 -0.84
C VAL A 338 11.06 16.24 -1.05
N MET A 339 11.75 16.73 -0.03
CA MET A 339 13.19 16.82 0.01
C MET A 339 13.73 15.95 1.13
N VAL A 340 14.74 15.13 0.83
CA VAL A 340 15.37 14.26 1.82
C VAL A 340 16.89 14.38 1.71
N LEU A 341 17.55 14.49 2.86
CA LEU A 341 18.99 14.56 3.02
C LEU A 341 19.50 13.24 3.60
N PHE A 342 20.46 12.65 2.89
CA PHE A 342 21.22 11.47 3.31
C PHE A 342 22.67 11.84 3.57
N GLU A 343 23.31 11.14 4.51
CA GLU A 343 24.76 11.13 4.68
C GLU A 343 25.33 9.85 4.09
N ASN A 344 26.41 9.97 3.33
CA ASN A 344 27.12 8.83 2.76
C ASN A 344 28.18 8.32 3.75
N GLU A 345 27.91 7.18 4.37
CA GLU A 345 28.82 6.48 5.28
C GLU A 345 29.43 5.26 4.59
N GLY A 346 30.50 5.48 3.82
CA GLY A 346 31.25 4.38 3.19
C GLY A 346 30.47 3.66 2.07
N GLY A 347 29.53 4.34 1.42
CA GLY A 347 28.65 3.79 0.39
C GLY A 347 27.20 3.60 0.88
N ASP A 348 26.99 3.51 2.20
CA ASP A 348 25.66 3.41 2.79
C ASP A 348 25.07 4.81 2.97
N LEU A 349 23.89 5.06 2.39
CA LEU A 349 23.17 6.33 2.55
C LEU A 349 22.25 6.27 3.77
N GLU A 350 22.63 7.00 4.82
CA GLU A 350 21.87 7.09 6.05
C GLU A 350 20.97 8.33 6.05
N TYR A 351 19.67 8.15 6.31
CA TYR A 351 18.72 9.26 6.41
C TYR A 351 19.12 10.22 7.55
N ARG A 352 19.08 11.53 7.28
CA ARG A 352 19.40 12.57 8.27
C ARG A 352 18.27 13.54 8.54
N ALA A 353 17.57 13.96 7.49
CA ALA A 353 16.47 14.90 7.59
C ALA A 353 15.61 14.84 6.32
N GLY A 354 14.36 15.27 6.45
CA GLY A 354 13.44 15.39 5.34
C GLY A 354 12.42 16.47 5.62
N ASP A 355 11.88 17.05 4.56
CA ASP A 355 10.76 17.98 4.62
C ASP A 355 9.84 17.73 3.43
N ASP A 356 8.53 17.84 3.67
CA ASP A 356 7.46 17.57 2.72
C ASP A 356 6.50 18.75 2.79
N ASP A 357 6.54 19.60 1.77
CA ASP A 357 5.75 20.83 1.72
C ASP A 357 4.38 20.62 1.03
N SER A 358 4.01 19.37 0.75
CA SER A 358 2.88 19.07 -0.13
C SER A 358 1.54 19.58 0.40
N GLY A 359 0.88 20.39 -0.42
CA GLY A 359 -0.40 21.03 -0.12
C GLY A 359 -0.27 22.25 0.79
N MET A 360 0.95 22.73 1.03
CA MET A 360 1.23 23.88 1.88
C MET A 360 1.60 25.10 1.03
N ASP A 361 1.53 26.29 1.65
CA ASP A 361 1.91 27.57 1.04
C ASP A 361 3.37 27.95 1.34
N TYR A 362 4.23 26.95 1.58
CA TYR A 362 5.67 27.14 1.78
C TYR A 362 6.46 26.15 0.93
N ASN A 363 7.77 26.39 0.80
CA ASN A 363 8.70 25.49 0.11
C ASN A 363 9.48 24.63 1.12
N ALA A 364 9.78 23.39 0.73
CA ALA A 364 10.52 22.44 1.52
C ALA A 364 11.88 23.00 1.94
N LYS A 365 12.20 22.87 3.23
CA LYS A 365 13.42 23.41 3.84
C LYS A 365 13.99 22.51 4.93
N ILE A 366 15.23 22.11 4.72
CA ILE A 366 16.02 21.38 5.71
C ILE A 366 17.07 22.30 6.31
N LYS A 367 17.13 22.37 7.64
CA LYS A 367 18.25 22.99 8.38
C LYS A 367 19.06 21.90 9.05
N PHE A 368 20.30 21.69 8.61
CA PHE A 368 21.13 20.60 9.10
C PHE A 368 22.60 21.02 9.29
N ARG A 369 23.28 20.39 10.26
CA ARG A 369 24.71 20.59 10.52
C ARG A 369 25.54 19.68 9.62
N LEU A 370 25.98 20.19 8.48
CA LEU A 370 26.89 19.45 7.60
C LEU A 370 28.32 19.49 8.18
N VAL A 371 29.03 18.37 8.09
CA VAL A 371 30.37 18.19 8.65
C VAL A 371 31.42 18.14 7.54
N LYS A 372 32.44 19.00 7.62
CA LYS A 372 33.56 19.03 6.67
C LYS A 372 34.19 17.65 6.54
N GLY A 373 34.45 17.24 5.30
CA GLY A 373 35.08 15.95 4.98
C GLY A 373 34.11 14.77 4.92
N ARG A 374 32.82 14.99 5.24
CA ARG A 374 31.74 14.03 4.96
C ARG A 374 31.08 14.36 3.63
N GLU A 375 30.37 13.39 3.06
CA GLU A 375 29.60 13.56 1.84
C GLU A 375 28.13 13.33 2.14
N TYR A 376 27.27 14.14 1.51
CA TYR A 376 25.83 14.06 1.66
C TYR A 376 25.17 14.01 0.29
N VAL A 377 23.98 13.42 0.22
CA VAL A 377 23.14 13.44 -0.98
C VAL A 377 21.80 14.05 -0.60
N VAL A 378 21.45 15.14 -1.24
CA VAL A 378 20.08 15.67 -1.18
C VAL A 378 19.31 15.20 -2.39
N ARG A 379 18.08 14.75 -2.16
CA ARG A 379 17.19 14.27 -3.20
C ARG A 379 15.88 15.04 -3.10
N VAL A 380 15.43 15.57 -4.23
CA VAL A 380 14.20 16.33 -4.33
C VAL A 380 13.31 15.67 -5.34
N ARG A 381 12.12 15.25 -4.89
CA ARG A 381 11.08 14.70 -5.74
C ARG A 381 9.97 15.73 -5.86
N LEU A 382 9.56 16.02 -7.09
CA LEU A 382 8.50 16.97 -7.37
C LEU A 382 7.16 16.26 -7.39
N TYR A 383 6.19 16.74 -6.63
CA TYR A 383 4.82 16.23 -6.63
C TYR A 383 3.92 17.08 -7.51
N TYR A 384 4.12 18.39 -7.52
CA TYR A 384 3.37 19.33 -8.36
C TYR A 384 4.24 20.55 -8.67
N SER A 385 3.97 21.22 -9.78
CA SER A 385 4.51 22.54 -10.09
C SER A 385 3.51 23.31 -10.97
N SER A 386 3.32 24.61 -10.70
CA SER A 386 2.45 25.47 -11.50
C SER A 386 3.04 25.74 -12.89
N SER A 387 4.37 25.73 -13.03
CA SER A 387 5.10 25.90 -14.29
C SER A 387 6.34 25.01 -14.35
N ALA A 388 6.38 24.10 -15.32
CA ALA A 388 7.49 23.16 -15.48
C ALA A 388 8.83 23.89 -15.64
N GLY A 389 9.80 23.54 -14.79
CA GLY A 389 11.16 24.09 -14.85
C GLY A 389 11.40 25.37 -14.05
N GLU A 390 10.40 25.88 -13.34
CA GLU A 390 10.55 27.09 -12.50
C GLU A 390 10.90 26.79 -11.03
N THR A 391 11.05 25.52 -10.66
CA THR A 391 11.51 25.12 -9.33
C THR A 391 13.04 25.02 -9.27
N ALA A 392 13.65 25.62 -8.24
CA ALA A 392 15.09 25.56 -7.99
C ALA A 392 15.40 25.05 -6.57
N LEU A 393 16.62 24.55 -6.38
CA LEU A 393 17.18 24.12 -5.10
C LEU A 393 18.41 24.94 -4.78
N MET A 394 18.60 25.33 -3.51
CA MET A 394 19.83 25.99 -3.08
C MET A 394 20.29 25.51 -1.70
N LEU A 395 21.60 25.57 -1.48
CA LEU A 395 22.28 25.36 -0.20
C LEU A 395 22.87 26.70 0.27
N TRP A 396 22.67 27.13 1.52
CA TRP A 396 23.26 28.38 2.06
C TRP A 396 23.59 28.37 3.56
#